data_AF-A0A6P0HLD3-F1
#
_entry.id   AF-A0A6P0HLD3-F1
#
_cell.length_a   1.000
_cell.length_b   1.000
_cell.length_c   1.000
_cell.angle_alpha   90.00
_cell.angle_beta   90.00
_cell.angle_gamma   90.00
#
_symmetry.space_group_name_H-M   'P 1'
#
loop_
_entity.id
_entity.type
_entity.pdbx_description
1 polymer ?
#
loop_
_entity_poly.entity_id
_entity_poly.type
_entity_poly.pdbx_seq_one_letter_code
_entity_poly.pdbx_strand_id
1 'polypeptide(L)'
;MGIFEYGADNTYTPQEFITGEIPDSDPVEGQELPAIEDGDGVFTVGGLLPTSGDLAFLGPPEIAGVALAVQEINEAGGVNGADAVALPTADSGDGTPDIAGASVDQLLSGNVDVIVGAASSSVSLSVIDKITSAGVAQISPANTSTAFDTYADQGLYFRTAPSDVLQGQVMASTLSGDGKQNIAILARQDSYGEALAENVRDFFEQSGGSVVSYQLYSPEAATYTAEVEAIKAEDPDAIVLIAFDETKKIVPELVEAGLNGNN
;
A
#
# COMPACT_ATOMS: atom_id res chain seq x y z
N MET A 1 -14.16 -0.89 6.45
CA MET A 1 -13.94 -0.10 5.21
C MET A 1 -15.22 -0.17 4.40
N GLY A 2 -15.74 0.96 3.91
CA GLY A 2 -16.91 0.97 3.04
C GLY A 2 -16.49 0.83 1.57
N ILE A 3 -17.33 0.21 0.75
CA ILE A 3 -17.19 0.24 -0.71
C ILE A 3 -18.10 1.35 -1.24
N PHE A 4 -17.56 2.15 -2.16
CA PHE A 4 -18.30 3.19 -2.86
C PHE A 4 -18.95 2.58 -4.10
N GLU A 5 -20.27 2.60 -4.19
CA GLU A 5 -20.97 2.41 -5.46
C GLU A 5 -21.33 3.77 -6.04
N TYR A 6 -20.99 3.95 -7.31
CA TYR A 6 -21.36 5.12 -8.09
C TYR A 6 -22.64 4.83 -8.87
N GLY A 7 -23.59 5.77 -8.85
CA GLY A 7 -24.74 5.72 -9.74
C GLY A 7 -24.34 5.83 -11.22
N ALA A 8 -25.26 5.54 -12.13
CA ALA A 8 -25.04 5.65 -13.59
C ALA A 8 -24.66 7.08 -14.06
N ASP A 9 -24.84 8.08 -13.19
CA ASP A 9 -24.47 9.49 -13.39
C ASP A 9 -23.22 9.91 -12.58
N ASN A 10 -22.51 8.94 -12.00
CA ASN A 10 -21.35 9.15 -11.13
C ASN A 10 -21.68 9.92 -9.83
N THR A 11 -22.96 9.93 -9.39
CA THR A 11 -23.35 10.53 -8.10
C THR A 11 -23.30 9.52 -6.95
N TYR A 12 -22.88 10.02 -5.79
CA TYR A 12 -22.77 9.25 -4.56
C TYR A 12 -24.14 9.05 -3.90
N THR A 13 -24.51 7.79 -3.63
CA THR A 13 -25.61 7.46 -2.74
C THR A 13 -25.05 6.76 -1.50
N PRO A 14 -25.24 7.29 -0.28
CA PRO A 14 -24.76 6.63 0.94
C PRO A 14 -25.48 5.30 1.18
N GLN A 15 -24.74 4.19 1.21
CA GLN A 15 -25.20 2.88 1.70
C GLN A 15 -24.86 2.70 3.20
N GLU A 16 -25.50 1.72 3.87
CA GLU A 16 -25.22 1.36 5.26
C GLU A 16 -23.76 0.92 5.45
N PHE A 17 -23.15 1.36 6.54
CA PHE A 17 -21.78 0.98 6.91
C PHE A 17 -21.74 -0.49 7.33
N ILE A 18 -20.96 -1.30 6.63
CA ILE A 18 -20.52 -2.60 7.17
C ILE A 18 -19.30 -2.32 8.05
N THR A 19 -19.50 -2.41 9.36
CA THR A 19 -18.39 -2.41 10.33
C THR A 19 -17.68 -3.75 10.23
N GLY A 20 -16.43 -3.74 9.74
CA GLY A 20 -15.54 -4.88 9.93
C GLY A 20 -15.15 -4.94 11.40
N GLU A 21 -15.38 -6.07 12.06
CA GLU A 21 -14.77 -6.32 13.36
C GLU A 21 -13.29 -6.56 13.14
N ILE A 22 -12.46 -5.65 13.64
CA ILE A 22 -11.04 -5.93 13.80
C ILE A 22 -11.00 -6.99 14.92
N PRO A 23 -10.51 -8.21 14.68
CA PRO A 23 -10.32 -9.16 15.77
C PRO A 23 -9.48 -8.48 16.84
N ASP A 24 -9.85 -8.66 18.12
CA ASP A 24 -9.01 -8.20 19.22
C ASP A 24 -7.57 -8.64 18.93
N SER A 25 -6.68 -7.68 18.67
CA SER A 25 -5.27 -8.01 18.54
C SER A 25 -4.85 -8.54 19.89
N ASP A 26 -4.34 -9.77 19.94
CA ASP A 26 -3.67 -10.26 21.13
C ASP A 26 -2.65 -9.18 21.56
N PRO A 27 -2.57 -8.83 22.85
CA PRO A 27 -1.56 -7.91 23.33
C PRO A 27 -0.20 -8.43 22.87
N VAL A 28 0.45 -7.68 21.96
CA VAL A 28 1.80 -8.00 21.52
C VAL A 28 2.67 -7.88 22.75
N GLU A 29 3.25 -9.00 23.17
CA GLU A 29 4.14 -9.04 24.33
C GLU A 29 5.28 -8.06 24.06
N GLY A 30 5.44 -7.06 24.94
CA GLY A 30 6.45 -6.02 24.76
C GLY A 30 7.82 -6.66 24.65
N GLN A 31 8.51 -6.42 23.53
CA GLN A 31 9.87 -6.93 23.35
C GLN A 31 10.83 -6.16 24.27
N GLU A 32 11.75 -6.87 24.92
CA GLU A 32 12.90 -6.22 25.54
C GLU A 32 13.71 -5.54 24.43
N LEU A 33 13.62 -4.22 24.38
CA LEU A 33 14.50 -3.43 23.53
C LEU A 33 15.93 -3.52 24.10
N PRO A 34 16.96 -3.67 23.24
CA PRO A 34 18.34 -3.55 23.70
C PRO A 34 18.58 -2.21 24.38
N ALA A 35 19.62 -2.12 25.21
CA ALA A 35 19.99 -0.88 25.88
C ALA A 35 20.09 0.26 24.87
N ILE A 36 19.21 1.25 25.01
CA ILE A 36 19.18 2.45 24.16
C ILE A 36 20.43 3.25 24.48
N GLU A 37 21.31 3.45 23.49
CA GLU A 37 22.45 4.35 23.64
C GLU A 37 21.96 5.79 23.82
N ASP A 38 22.70 6.61 24.56
CA ASP A 38 22.38 8.03 24.70
C ASP A 38 22.46 8.70 23.32
N GLY A 39 21.30 9.05 22.75
CA GLY A 39 21.18 9.84 21.52
C GLY A 39 21.61 11.30 21.71
N ASP A 40 21.54 12.09 20.64
CA ASP A 40 21.88 13.53 20.69
C ASP A 40 20.81 14.40 21.38
N GLY A 41 19.69 13.78 21.79
CA GLY A 41 18.59 14.40 22.49
C GLY A 41 17.58 15.11 21.58
N VAL A 42 17.67 14.96 20.26
CA VAL A 42 16.77 15.58 19.29
C VAL A 42 16.02 14.49 18.52
N PHE A 43 14.69 14.54 18.53
CA PHE A 43 13.88 13.63 17.72
C PHE A 43 13.86 14.09 16.26
N THR A 44 14.53 13.36 15.38
CA THR A 44 14.71 13.70 13.97
C THR A 44 13.90 12.77 13.06
N VAL A 45 13.01 13.36 12.26
CA VAL A 45 12.12 12.68 11.33
C VAL A 45 12.63 12.82 9.89
N GLY A 46 12.83 11.70 9.22
CA GLY A 46 13.07 11.62 7.78
C GLY A 46 11.78 11.31 7.02
N GLY A 47 11.60 11.91 5.84
CA GLY A 47 10.56 11.50 4.90
C GLY A 47 11.18 10.77 3.70
N LEU A 48 10.71 9.56 3.41
CA LEU A 48 11.04 8.78 2.21
C LEU A 48 9.76 8.62 1.38
N LEU A 49 9.35 9.67 0.68
CA LEU A 49 8.02 9.75 0.06
C LEU A 49 8.15 10.00 -1.45
N PRO A 50 7.24 9.48 -2.28
CA PRO A 50 7.39 9.51 -3.73
C PRO A 50 7.18 10.93 -4.26
N THR A 51 8.23 11.51 -4.84
CA THR A 51 8.14 12.77 -5.61
C THR A 51 8.42 12.56 -7.10
N SER A 52 8.79 11.35 -7.49
CA SER A 52 8.89 10.87 -8.87
C SER A 52 8.21 9.50 -9.02
N GLY A 53 8.11 9.02 -10.26
CA GLY A 53 7.35 7.81 -10.60
C GLY A 53 5.85 8.05 -10.71
N ASP A 54 5.12 6.97 -10.95
CA ASP A 54 3.67 6.88 -11.02
C ASP A 54 2.98 7.19 -9.69
N LEU A 55 3.67 6.94 -8.55
CA LEU A 55 3.16 7.28 -7.22
C LEU A 55 3.43 8.73 -6.78
N ALA A 56 4.06 9.57 -7.62
CA ALA A 56 4.41 10.95 -7.25
C ALA A 56 3.20 11.82 -6.81
N PHE A 57 1.98 11.45 -7.20
CA PHE A 57 0.77 12.15 -6.77
C PHE A 57 0.47 11.98 -5.27
N LEU A 58 0.98 10.92 -4.63
CA LEU A 58 0.85 10.69 -3.19
C LEU A 58 1.79 11.58 -2.37
N GLY A 59 2.94 11.97 -2.92
CA GLY A 59 3.97 12.72 -2.20
C GLY A 59 3.49 14.01 -1.55
N PRO A 60 2.88 14.96 -2.29
CA PRO A 60 2.47 16.25 -1.71
C PRO A 60 1.59 16.16 -0.45
N PRO A 61 0.49 15.39 -0.43
CA PRO A 61 -0.30 15.25 0.80
C PRO A 61 0.44 14.51 1.92
N GLU A 62 1.25 13.48 1.61
CA GLU A 62 2.03 12.76 2.63
C GLU A 62 3.10 13.66 3.28
N ILE A 63 3.83 14.45 2.48
CA ILE A 63 4.83 15.42 2.95
C ILE A 63 4.18 16.47 3.83
N ALA A 64 3.01 16.98 3.43
CA ALA A 64 2.25 17.93 4.25
C ALA A 64 1.80 17.31 5.57
N GLY A 65 1.40 16.02 5.57
CA GLY A 65 1.03 15.28 6.78
C GLY A 65 2.20 15.15 7.76
N VAL A 66 3.40 14.81 7.28
CA VAL A 66 4.61 14.76 8.12
C VAL A 66 4.92 16.13 8.73
N ALA A 67 4.87 17.19 7.92
CA ALA A 67 5.12 18.55 8.39
C ALA A 67 4.10 18.99 9.45
N LEU A 68 2.82 18.67 9.26
CA LEU A 68 1.77 18.96 10.23
C LEU A 68 1.99 18.19 11.53
N ALA A 69 2.30 16.90 11.46
CA ALA A 69 2.56 16.09 12.66
C ALA A 69 3.72 16.64 13.49
N VAL A 70 4.83 17.03 12.85
CA VAL A 70 5.97 17.64 13.55
C VAL A 70 5.58 18.98 14.18
N GLN A 71 4.79 19.80 13.48
CA GLN A 71 4.27 21.05 14.04
C GLN A 71 3.43 20.78 15.30
N GLU A 72 2.47 19.85 15.24
CA GLU A 72 1.59 19.51 16.37
C GLU A 72 2.37 18.94 17.56
N ILE A 73 3.39 18.11 17.31
CA ILE A 73 4.31 17.60 18.34
C ILE A 73 5.03 18.76 19.04
N ASN A 74 5.55 19.72 18.29
CA ASN A 74 6.28 20.86 18.85
C ASN A 74 5.34 21.81 19.60
N GLU A 75 4.14 22.04 19.10
CA GLU A 75 3.09 22.80 19.81
C GLU A 75 2.67 22.14 21.14
N ALA A 76 2.76 20.80 21.21
CA ALA A 76 2.51 20.03 22.43
C ALA A 76 3.70 19.99 23.43
N GLY A 77 4.79 20.71 23.14
CA GLY A 77 5.98 20.78 24.00
C GLY A 77 7.14 19.88 23.56
N GLY A 78 7.06 19.32 22.35
CA GLY A 78 8.13 18.55 21.73
C GLY A 78 8.28 17.13 22.30
N VAL A 79 9.41 16.51 21.99
CA VAL A 79 9.79 15.17 22.47
C VAL A 79 10.88 15.34 23.53
N ASN A 80 10.66 14.78 24.72
CA ASN A 80 11.58 14.92 25.87
C ASN A 80 11.93 16.38 26.22
N GLY A 81 11.02 17.32 25.94
CA GLY A 81 11.19 18.75 26.20
C GLY A 81 12.04 19.50 25.17
N ALA A 82 12.30 18.89 24.01
CA ALA A 82 12.97 19.51 22.86
C ALA A 82 12.09 19.42 21.60
N ASP A 83 12.19 20.41 20.72
CA ASP A 83 11.48 20.39 19.45
C ASP A 83 11.98 19.23 18.55
N ALA A 84 11.05 18.52 17.93
CA ALA A 84 11.33 17.58 16.86
C ALA A 84 11.74 18.32 15.58
N VAL A 85 12.60 17.69 14.79
CA VAL A 85 13.14 18.22 13.54
C VAL A 85 12.72 17.32 12.38
N ALA A 86 12.12 17.89 11.34
CA ALA A 86 11.92 17.19 10.07
C ALA A 86 13.06 17.54 9.09
N LEU A 87 13.73 16.53 8.55
CA LEU A 87 14.63 16.71 7.42
C LEU A 87 13.82 16.97 6.13
N PRO A 88 14.42 17.60 5.10
CA PRO A 88 13.81 17.63 3.78
C PRO A 88 13.49 16.22 3.29
N THR A 89 12.27 16.01 2.81
CA THR A 89 11.84 14.73 2.24
C THR A 89 12.79 14.29 1.13
N ALA A 90 13.26 13.06 1.21
CA ALA A 90 13.98 12.38 0.16
C ALA A 90 13.01 11.59 -0.72
N ASP A 91 13.24 11.61 -2.03
CA ASP A 91 12.38 10.92 -2.99
C ASP A 91 12.54 9.41 -2.86
N SER A 92 11.44 8.69 -2.66
CA SER A 92 11.44 7.23 -2.67
C SER A 92 11.44 6.63 -4.07
N GLY A 93 10.99 7.39 -5.09
CA GLY A 93 10.45 6.79 -6.31
C GLY A 93 9.33 5.79 -6.00
N ASP A 94 9.11 4.85 -6.90
CA ASP A 94 8.13 3.75 -6.75
C ASP A 94 8.63 2.40 -7.30
N GLY A 95 9.92 2.32 -7.60
CA GLY A 95 10.57 1.20 -8.28
C GLY A 95 11.30 1.66 -9.53
N THR A 96 10.76 2.67 -10.23
CA THR A 96 11.39 3.31 -11.39
C THR A 96 11.18 4.84 -11.32
N PRO A 97 12.19 5.63 -10.94
CA PRO A 97 13.59 5.25 -10.81
C PRO A 97 13.91 4.51 -9.49
N ASP A 98 14.88 3.60 -9.54
CA ASP A 98 15.41 2.90 -8.35
C ASP A 98 16.40 3.80 -7.59
N ILE A 99 15.84 4.69 -6.76
CA ILE A 99 16.62 5.70 -6.00
C ILE A 99 16.50 5.56 -4.48
N ALA A 100 15.55 4.76 -3.99
CA ALA A 100 15.21 4.66 -2.57
C ALA A 100 16.42 4.32 -1.70
N GLY A 101 17.30 3.42 -2.17
CA GLY A 101 18.49 3.03 -1.42
C GLY A 101 19.44 4.20 -1.12
N ALA A 102 19.63 5.11 -2.08
CA ALA A 102 20.48 6.30 -1.91
C ALA A 102 19.77 7.38 -1.07
N SER A 103 18.46 7.53 -1.24
CA SER A 103 17.64 8.41 -0.41
C SER A 103 17.68 8.00 1.07
N VAL A 104 17.65 6.70 1.36
CA VAL A 104 17.83 6.19 2.73
C VAL A 104 19.23 6.49 3.26
N ASP A 105 20.30 6.32 2.45
CA ASP A 105 21.67 6.66 2.90
C ASP A 105 21.79 8.14 3.29
N GLN A 106 21.12 9.03 2.54
CA GLN A 106 21.05 10.46 2.87
C GLN A 106 20.33 10.70 4.21
N LEU A 107 19.17 10.06 4.43
CA LEU A 107 18.41 10.21 5.67
C LEU A 107 19.18 9.67 6.88
N LEU A 108 19.79 8.48 6.76
CA LEU A 108 20.61 7.90 7.82
C LEU A 108 21.83 8.76 8.15
N SER A 109 22.46 9.39 7.15
CA SER A 109 23.55 10.35 7.36
C SER A 109 23.10 11.62 8.10
N GLY A 110 21.79 11.89 8.12
CA GLY A 110 21.16 12.97 8.87
C GLY A 110 20.76 12.59 10.30
N ASN A 111 21.14 11.39 10.79
CA ASN A 111 20.79 10.87 12.12
C ASN A 111 19.28 10.88 12.41
N VAL A 112 18.47 10.44 11.44
CA VAL A 112 17.02 10.26 11.65
C VAL A 112 16.74 9.15 12.67
N ASP A 113 15.79 9.36 13.57
CA ASP A 113 15.29 8.33 14.49
C ASP A 113 14.16 7.51 13.84
N VAL A 114 13.41 8.15 12.94
CA VAL A 114 12.31 7.53 12.21
C VAL A 114 12.29 7.99 10.76
N ILE A 115 11.98 7.06 9.86
CA ILE A 115 11.70 7.34 8.45
C ILE A 115 10.22 7.08 8.19
N VAL A 116 9.50 8.13 7.78
CA VAL A 116 8.12 8.02 7.29
C VAL A 116 8.15 7.67 5.81
N GLY A 117 7.66 6.49 5.45
CA GLY A 117 7.69 5.94 4.09
C GLY A 117 8.25 4.52 4.02
N ALA A 118 8.45 3.94 2.84
CA ALA A 118 7.97 4.45 1.55
C ALA A 118 6.49 4.11 1.34
N ALA A 119 5.85 4.79 0.38
CA ALA A 119 4.46 4.51 0.03
C ALA A 119 4.29 3.17 -0.71
N SER A 120 5.22 2.82 -1.60
CA SER A 120 5.21 1.55 -2.34
C SER A 120 5.63 0.36 -1.45
N SER A 121 4.89 -0.75 -1.53
CA SER A 121 5.26 -2.01 -0.87
C SER A 121 6.61 -2.53 -1.37
N SER A 122 6.83 -2.57 -2.68
CA SER A 122 8.08 -3.05 -3.28
C SER A 122 9.28 -2.18 -2.90
N VAL A 123 9.11 -0.85 -2.87
CA VAL A 123 10.18 0.06 -2.43
C VAL A 123 10.46 -0.10 -0.95
N SER A 124 9.42 -0.24 -0.12
CA SER A 124 9.62 -0.41 1.32
C SER A 124 10.35 -1.72 1.63
N LEU A 125 9.98 -2.83 0.97
CA LEU A 125 10.68 -4.11 1.09
C LEU A 125 12.14 -4.04 0.62
N SER A 126 12.48 -3.17 -0.34
CA SER A 126 13.86 -3.05 -0.83
C SER A 126 14.78 -2.29 0.14
N VAL A 127 14.23 -1.52 1.08
CA VAL A 127 15.01 -0.69 2.02
C VAL A 127 14.80 -1.01 3.50
N ILE A 128 13.78 -1.80 3.86
CA ILE A 128 13.43 -2.11 5.26
C ILE A 128 14.62 -2.66 6.05
N ASP A 129 15.39 -3.60 5.49
CA ASP A 129 16.58 -4.15 6.15
C ASP A 129 17.66 -3.09 6.39
N LYS A 130 17.84 -2.16 5.44
CA LYS A 130 18.81 -1.07 5.57
C LYS A 130 18.43 -0.13 6.71
N ILE A 131 17.15 0.23 6.80
CA ILE A 131 16.63 1.15 7.83
C ILE A 131 16.68 0.48 9.21
N THR A 132 16.11 -0.72 9.33
CA THR A 132 16.00 -1.42 10.62
C THR A 132 17.36 -1.89 11.14
N SER A 133 18.29 -2.29 10.28
CA SER A 133 19.68 -2.62 10.69
C SER A 133 20.47 -1.42 11.19
N ALA A 134 20.05 -0.20 10.84
CA ALA A 134 20.61 1.03 11.40
C ALA A 134 19.98 1.42 12.76
N GLY A 135 19.04 0.62 13.28
CA GLY A 135 18.31 0.93 14.51
C GLY A 135 17.24 2.02 14.34
N VAL A 136 16.90 2.38 13.11
CA VAL A 136 15.94 3.42 12.78
C VAL A 136 14.56 2.80 12.56
N ALA A 137 13.52 3.44 13.11
CA ALA A 137 12.16 3.00 12.87
C ALA A 137 11.69 3.40 11.47
N GLN A 138 10.92 2.53 10.81
CA GLN A 138 10.24 2.83 9.56
C GLN A 138 8.73 2.83 9.79
N ILE A 139 8.03 3.87 9.36
CA ILE A 139 6.56 3.90 9.38
C ILE A 139 6.00 4.29 8.01
N SER A 140 5.35 3.36 7.33
CA SER A 140 4.72 3.68 6.04
C SER A 140 3.31 4.25 6.20
N PRO A 141 2.96 5.31 5.45
CA PRO A 141 1.60 5.80 5.41
C PRO A 141 0.65 4.99 4.51
N ALA A 142 1.18 4.12 3.63
CA ALA A 142 0.40 3.63 2.48
C ALA A 142 0.58 2.16 2.08
N ASN A 143 1.71 1.50 2.37
CA ASN A 143 1.95 0.14 1.86
C ASN A 143 1.08 -0.93 2.55
N THR A 144 0.61 -1.92 1.78
CA THR A 144 -0.42 -2.86 2.25
C THR A 144 -0.01 -4.33 2.18
N SER A 145 1.11 -4.65 1.50
CA SER A 145 1.53 -6.04 1.25
C SER A 145 1.55 -6.89 2.53
N THR A 146 1.04 -8.11 2.45
CA THR A 146 1.08 -9.07 3.57
C THR A 146 2.50 -9.52 3.91
N ALA A 147 3.47 -9.28 3.02
CA ALA A 147 4.88 -9.55 3.30
C ALA A 147 5.38 -8.84 4.57
N PHE A 148 4.78 -7.69 4.92
CA PHE A 148 5.12 -6.96 6.14
C PHE A 148 4.53 -7.57 7.42
N ASP A 149 3.46 -8.37 7.34
CA ASP A 149 2.78 -8.91 8.54
C ASP A 149 3.66 -9.84 9.37
N THR A 150 4.68 -10.43 8.75
CA THR A 150 5.59 -11.39 9.37
C THR A 150 7.06 -11.08 9.08
N TYR A 151 7.35 -9.86 8.59
CA TYR A 151 8.71 -9.47 8.23
C TYR A 151 9.61 -9.45 9.48
N ALA A 152 10.85 -9.90 9.35
CA ALA A 152 11.82 -9.87 10.44
C ALA A 152 12.47 -8.48 10.55
N ASP A 153 11.69 -7.49 10.99
CA ASP A 153 12.06 -6.06 11.01
C ASP A 153 12.66 -5.56 12.34
N GLN A 154 13.01 -6.48 13.25
CA GLN A 154 13.53 -6.17 14.59
C GLN A 154 12.56 -5.37 15.48
N GLY A 155 11.26 -5.38 15.19
CA GLY A 155 10.26 -4.59 15.89
C GLY A 155 10.29 -3.10 15.52
N LEU A 156 10.93 -2.74 14.40
CA LEU A 156 11.19 -1.37 13.99
C LEU A 156 10.37 -0.92 12.77
N TYR A 157 9.53 -1.78 12.20
CA TYR A 157 8.66 -1.40 11.10
C TYR A 157 7.19 -1.31 11.54
N PHE A 158 6.52 -0.28 11.02
CA PHE A 158 5.11 0.01 11.25
C PHE A 158 4.45 0.48 9.95
N ARG A 159 3.12 0.41 9.91
CA ARG A 159 2.31 1.01 8.85
C ARG A 159 0.96 1.48 9.37
N THR A 160 0.43 2.54 8.76
CA THR A 160 -0.91 3.05 9.08
C THR A 160 -1.98 2.58 8.09
N ALA A 161 -1.57 2.04 6.95
CA ALA A 161 -2.48 1.40 6.00
C ALA A 161 -2.83 -0.03 6.46
N PRO A 162 -4.08 -0.48 6.25
CA PRO A 162 -4.47 -1.85 6.57
C PRO A 162 -3.74 -2.85 5.66
N SER A 163 -3.48 -4.05 6.19
CA SER A 163 -2.95 -5.17 5.41
C SER A 163 -3.89 -5.58 4.27
N ASP A 164 -3.32 -6.08 3.18
CA ASP A 164 -4.04 -6.70 2.07
C ASP A 164 -4.92 -7.88 2.51
N VAL A 165 -4.68 -8.47 3.69
CA VAL A 165 -5.62 -9.42 4.31
C VAL A 165 -7.01 -8.80 4.47
N LEU A 166 -7.08 -7.61 5.09
CA LEU A 166 -8.36 -6.94 5.32
C LEU A 166 -8.95 -6.41 4.01
N GLN A 167 -8.11 -5.85 3.14
CA GLN A 167 -8.56 -5.32 1.85
C GLN A 167 -9.11 -6.43 0.95
N GLY A 168 -8.41 -7.57 0.87
CA GLY A 168 -8.82 -8.75 0.11
C GLY A 168 -10.12 -9.35 0.62
N GLN A 169 -10.28 -9.46 1.95
CA GLN A 169 -11.52 -9.94 2.55
C GLN A 169 -12.71 -9.03 2.20
N VAL A 170 -12.54 -7.71 2.31
CA VAL A 170 -13.60 -6.74 1.97
C VAL A 170 -13.97 -6.87 0.49
N MET A 171 -12.98 -6.92 -0.41
CA MET A 171 -13.24 -7.06 -1.84
C MET A 171 -13.95 -8.38 -2.18
N ALA A 172 -13.51 -9.51 -1.63
CA ALA A 172 -14.17 -10.80 -1.80
C ALA A 172 -15.61 -10.80 -1.26
N SER A 173 -15.84 -10.17 -0.11
CA SER A 173 -17.17 -10.05 0.49
C SER A 173 -18.12 -9.22 -0.36
N THR A 174 -17.63 -8.15 -0.99
CA THR A 174 -18.42 -7.35 -1.93
C THR A 174 -18.74 -8.12 -3.20
N LEU A 175 -17.74 -8.76 -3.83
CA LEU A 175 -17.98 -9.58 -5.02
C LEU A 175 -19.05 -10.65 -4.76
N SER A 176 -18.97 -11.31 -3.60
CA SER A 176 -19.97 -12.30 -3.17
C SER A 176 -21.33 -11.67 -2.89
N GLY A 177 -21.36 -10.51 -2.23
CA GLY A 177 -22.59 -9.75 -1.92
C GLY A 177 -23.32 -9.24 -3.16
N ASP A 178 -22.56 -8.89 -4.21
CA ASP A 178 -23.06 -8.49 -5.53
C ASP A 178 -23.48 -9.69 -6.39
N GLY A 179 -23.38 -10.90 -5.85
CA GLY A 179 -23.80 -12.13 -6.51
C GLY A 179 -22.85 -12.62 -7.60
N LYS A 180 -21.60 -12.14 -7.64
CA LYS A 180 -20.58 -12.60 -8.59
C LYS A 180 -20.14 -14.02 -8.22
N GLN A 181 -19.96 -14.88 -9.22
CA GLN A 181 -19.59 -16.29 -9.00
C GLN A 181 -18.29 -16.64 -9.72
N ASN A 182 -18.02 -16.05 -10.87
CA ASN A 182 -16.83 -16.26 -11.68
C ASN A 182 -16.15 -14.90 -11.89
N ILE A 183 -14.96 -14.71 -11.32
CA ILE A 183 -14.21 -13.45 -11.48
C ILE A 183 -12.90 -13.70 -12.20
N ALA A 184 -12.39 -12.65 -12.84
CA ALA A 184 -10.99 -12.59 -13.25
C ALA A 184 -10.23 -11.60 -12.36
N ILE A 185 -8.96 -11.89 -12.12
CA ILE A 185 -8.03 -10.97 -11.46
C ILE A 185 -6.96 -10.56 -12.46
N LEU A 186 -6.76 -9.26 -12.62
CA LEU A 186 -5.65 -8.65 -13.34
C LEU A 186 -4.87 -7.77 -12.38
N ALA A 187 -3.65 -8.16 -12.04
CA ALA A 187 -2.86 -7.47 -11.03
C ALA A 187 -1.46 -7.14 -11.52
N ARG A 188 -0.92 -6.01 -11.05
CA ARG A 188 0.47 -5.67 -11.33
C ARG A 188 1.38 -6.74 -10.72
N GLN A 189 2.42 -7.11 -11.47
CA GLN A 189 3.45 -8.03 -11.04
C GLN A 189 4.47 -7.33 -10.12
N ASP A 190 4.05 -7.06 -8.89
CA ASP A 190 4.90 -6.55 -7.82
C ASP A 190 4.39 -7.01 -6.44
N SER A 191 5.12 -6.69 -5.37
CA SER A 191 4.78 -7.14 -4.01
C SER A 191 3.44 -6.61 -3.48
N TYR A 192 2.89 -5.55 -4.07
CA TYR A 192 1.55 -5.05 -3.74
C TYR A 192 0.48 -5.82 -4.53
N GLY A 193 0.61 -5.85 -5.86
CA GLY A 193 -0.37 -6.45 -6.74
C GLY A 193 -0.53 -7.94 -6.49
N GLU A 194 0.57 -8.66 -6.31
CA GLU A 194 0.54 -10.10 -6.02
C GLU A 194 -0.09 -10.39 -4.66
N ALA A 195 0.30 -9.67 -3.60
CA ALA A 195 -0.24 -9.89 -2.26
C ALA A 195 -1.75 -9.63 -2.19
N LEU A 196 -2.23 -8.52 -2.76
CA LEU A 196 -3.65 -8.22 -2.79
C LEU A 196 -4.43 -9.22 -3.65
N ALA A 197 -3.90 -9.58 -4.82
CA ALA A 197 -4.54 -10.56 -5.71
C ALA A 197 -4.69 -11.94 -5.06
N GLU A 198 -3.66 -12.41 -4.35
CA GLU A 198 -3.71 -13.67 -3.62
C GLU A 198 -4.76 -13.63 -2.50
N ASN A 199 -4.80 -12.56 -1.70
CA ASN A 199 -5.80 -12.45 -0.63
C ASN A 199 -7.23 -12.39 -1.19
N VAL A 200 -7.46 -11.64 -2.27
CA VAL A 200 -8.78 -11.59 -2.94
C VAL A 200 -9.19 -12.98 -3.43
N ARG A 201 -8.30 -13.68 -4.14
CA ARG A 201 -8.56 -15.04 -4.62
C ARG A 201 -8.92 -15.96 -3.46
N ASP A 202 -8.07 -16.01 -2.44
CA ASP A 202 -8.20 -16.97 -1.36
C ASP A 202 -9.50 -16.73 -0.57
N PHE A 203 -9.89 -15.48 -0.28
CA PHE A 203 -11.16 -15.18 0.39
C PHE A 203 -12.39 -15.41 -0.50
N PHE A 204 -12.30 -15.11 -1.80
CA PHE A 204 -13.42 -15.29 -2.73
C PHE A 204 -13.70 -16.77 -3.01
N GLU A 205 -12.66 -17.60 -3.13
CA GLU A 205 -12.82 -19.05 -3.27
C GLU A 205 -13.36 -19.67 -1.97
N GLN A 206 -12.93 -19.17 -0.80
CA GLN A 206 -13.48 -19.59 0.50
C GLN A 206 -14.97 -19.25 0.65
N SER A 207 -15.46 -18.16 0.05
CA SER A 207 -16.88 -17.82 0.03
C SER A 207 -17.70 -18.60 -1.02
N GLY A 208 -17.05 -19.47 -1.79
CA GLY A 208 -17.68 -20.34 -2.79
C GLY A 208 -17.68 -19.79 -4.21
N GLY A 209 -17.04 -18.66 -4.46
CA GLY A 209 -16.78 -18.15 -5.81
C GLY A 209 -15.62 -18.88 -6.51
N SER A 210 -15.39 -18.54 -7.77
CA SER A 210 -14.33 -19.10 -8.61
C SER A 210 -13.54 -17.97 -9.28
N VAL A 211 -12.21 -18.02 -9.19
CA VAL A 211 -11.33 -17.17 -9.99
C VAL A 211 -11.02 -17.90 -11.31
N VAL A 212 -11.71 -17.51 -12.38
CA VAL A 212 -11.61 -18.19 -13.69
C VAL A 212 -10.41 -17.74 -14.52
N SER A 213 -9.87 -16.54 -14.24
CA SER A 213 -8.62 -16.07 -14.83
C SER A 213 -7.80 -15.31 -13.80
N TYR A 214 -6.50 -15.58 -13.74
CA TYR A 214 -5.56 -14.90 -12.86
C TYR A 214 -4.35 -14.47 -13.70
N GLN A 215 -4.25 -13.16 -13.95
CA GLN A 215 -3.21 -12.58 -14.80
C GLN A 215 -2.36 -11.60 -13.98
N LEU A 216 -1.05 -11.76 -14.10
CA LEU A 216 -0.09 -10.77 -13.63
C LEU A 216 0.47 -10.02 -14.83
N TYR A 217 0.53 -8.70 -14.74
CA TYR A 217 1.06 -7.85 -15.80
C TYR A 217 2.31 -7.09 -15.35
N SER A 218 3.26 -6.89 -16.26
CA SER A 218 4.40 -5.99 -15.99
C SER A 218 3.95 -4.52 -16.07
N PRO A 219 4.22 -3.69 -15.04
CA PRO A 219 3.88 -2.26 -15.09
C PRO A 219 4.59 -1.49 -16.21
N GLU A 220 5.72 -2.02 -16.68
CA GLU A 220 6.52 -1.43 -17.75
C GLU A 220 6.03 -1.85 -19.15
N ALA A 221 4.98 -2.67 -19.25
CA ALA A 221 4.48 -3.15 -20.51
C ALA A 221 3.96 -2.02 -21.41
N ALA A 222 4.22 -2.16 -22.71
CA ALA A 222 3.73 -1.22 -23.71
C ALA A 222 2.20 -1.32 -23.89
N THR A 223 1.66 -2.53 -23.76
CA THR A 223 0.26 -2.92 -23.96
C THR A 223 -0.10 -4.07 -23.01
N TYR A 224 -1.39 -4.26 -22.72
CA TYR A 224 -1.89 -5.31 -21.81
C TYR A 224 -2.82 -6.33 -22.52
N THR A 225 -2.73 -6.38 -23.85
CA THR A 225 -3.70 -7.06 -24.70
C THR A 225 -3.69 -8.57 -24.50
N ALA A 226 -2.52 -9.17 -24.19
CA ALA A 226 -2.42 -10.61 -23.96
C ALA A 226 -3.20 -11.02 -22.71
N GLU A 227 -3.06 -10.27 -21.63
CA GLU A 227 -3.77 -10.47 -20.37
C GLU A 227 -5.28 -10.21 -20.55
N VAL A 228 -5.65 -9.15 -21.27
CA VAL A 228 -7.04 -8.82 -21.58
C VAL A 228 -7.73 -9.91 -22.40
N GLU A 229 -7.08 -10.45 -23.44
CA GLU A 229 -7.65 -11.54 -24.25
C GLU A 229 -7.73 -12.86 -23.46
N ALA A 230 -6.78 -13.13 -22.58
CA ALA A 230 -6.84 -14.27 -21.67
C ALA A 230 -8.01 -14.17 -20.68
N ILE A 231 -8.31 -12.96 -20.18
CA ILE A 231 -9.48 -12.71 -19.32
C ILE A 231 -10.77 -12.88 -20.11
N LYS A 232 -10.83 -12.31 -21.32
CA LYS A 232 -12.00 -12.41 -22.20
C LYS A 232 -12.37 -13.84 -22.56
N ALA A 233 -11.37 -14.71 -22.75
CA ALA A 233 -11.59 -16.11 -23.08
C ALA A 233 -12.36 -16.89 -21.99
N GLU A 234 -12.30 -16.42 -20.75
CA GLU A 234 -12.94 -17.05 -19.58
C GLU A 234 -14.32 -16.47 -19.25
N ASP A 235 -14.76 -15.41 -19.94
CA ASP A 235 -16.09 -14.78 -19.81
C ASP A 235 -16.54 -14.53 -18.34
N PRO A 236 -15.75 -13.78 -17.54
CA PRO A 236 -16.03 -13.60 -16.11
C PRO A 236 -17.19 -12.61 -15.84
N ASP A 237 -17.87 -12.79 -14.71
CA ASP A 237 -18.95 -11.92 -14.20
C ASP A 237 -18.44 -10.56 -13.66
N ALA A 238 -17.15 -10.51 -13.31
CA ALA A 238 -16.45 -9.31 -12.83
C ALA A 238 -14.93 -9.44 -13.02
N ILE A 239 -14.26 -8.28 -13.11
CA ILE A 239 -12.80 -8.18 -13.18
C ILE A 239 -12.31 -7.37 -11.98
N VAL A 240 -11.45 -7.99 -11.18
CA VAL A 240 -10.68 -7.30 -10.15
C VAL A 240 -9.41 -6.77 -10.79
N LEU A 241 -9.29 -5.45 -10.89
CA LEU A 241 -8.12 -4.77 -11.41
C LEU A 241 -7.30 -4.16 -10.26
N ILE A 242 -6.05 -4.59 -10.12
CA ILE A 242 -5.11 -4.08 -9.11
C ILE A 242 -3.97 -3.36 -9.84
N ALA A 243 -4.05 -2.03 -9.87
CA ALA A 243 -3.23 -1.16 -10.71
C ALA A 243 -2.94 0.21 -10.08
N PHE A 244 -2.04 0.99 -10.71
CA PHE A 244 -1.76 2.41 -10.43
C PHE A 244 -2.06 3.18 -11.72
N ASP A 245 -1.06 3.84 -12.32
CA ASP A 245 -1.25 4.65 -13.53
C ASP A 245 -1.61 3.81 -14.77
N GLU A 246 -1.25 2.52 -14.76
CA GLU A 246 -1.54 1.58 -15.84
C GLU A 246 -3.04 1.40 -16.08
N THR A 247 -3.88 1.73 -15.08
CA THR A 247 -5.34 1.80 -15.21
C THR A 247 -5.77 2.61 -16.43
N LYS A 248 -5.04 3.69 -16.76
CA LYS A 248 -5.32 4.55 -17.92
C LYS A 248 -5.15 3.85 -19.27
N LYS A 249 -4.41 2.75 -19.32
CA LYS A 249 -4.21 1.91 -20.51
C LYS A 249 -5.08 0.65 -20.45
N ILE A 250 -5.10 -0.02 -19.30
CA ILE A 250 -5.80 -1.30 -19.12
C ILE A 250 -7.32 -1.14 -19.30
N VAL A 251 -7.92 -0.12 -18.69
CA VAL A 251 -9.39 0.05 -18.77
C VAL A 251 -9.87 0.29 -20.21
N PRO A 252 -9.22 1.16 -21.02
CA PRO A 252 -9.53 1.24 -22.45
C PRO A 252 -9.40 -0.08 -23.19
N GLU A 253 -8.32 -0.85 -22.98
CA GLU A 253 -8.14 -2.15 -23.64
C GLU A 253 -9.24 -3.16 -23.26
N LEU A 254 -9.65 -3.20 -21.98
CA LEU A 254 -10.80 -4.01 -21.53
C LEU A 254 -12.10 -3.60 -22.24
N VAL A 255 -12.38 -2.29 -22.33
CA VAL A 255 -13.57 -1.77 -23.00
C VAL A 255 -13.56 -2.09 -24.49
N GLU A 256 -12.42 -1.91 -25.18
CA GLU A 256 -12.26 -2.25 -26.60
C GLU A 256 -12.43 -3.75 -26.85
N ALA A 257 -12.01 -4.59 -25.91
CA ALA A 257 -12.20 -6.03 -25.95
C ALA A 257 -13.65 -6.47 -25.68
N GLY A 258 -14.54 -5.57 -25.23
CA GLY A 258 -15.95 -5.82 -24.94
C GLY A 258 -16.24 -6.13 -23.46
N LEU A 259 -15.27 -5.96 -22.57
CA LEU A 259 -15.37 -6.18 -21.12
C LEU A 259 -15.72 -4.85 -20.42
N ASN A 260 -16.95 -4.35 -20.61
CA ASN A 260 -17.38 -3.00 -20.20
C ASN A 260 -18.36 -2.97 -19.01
N GLY A 261 -18.53 -4.10 -18.31
CA GLY A 261 -19.40 -4.20 -17.12
C GLY A 261 -20.90 -4.22 -17.38
N ASN A 262 -21.36 -4.29 -18.64
CA ASN A 262 -22.78 -4.37 -19.02
C ASN A 262 -23.23 -5.76 -19.50
N ASN A 263 -22.33 -6.75 -19.44
CA ASN A 263 -22.61 -8.12 -19.87
C ASN A 263 -23.11 -8.96 -18.70
#